data_AF-A0A1H2XBK6-F1
#
_entry.id   AF-A0A1H2XBK6-F1
#
_cell.length_a   1.000
_cell.length_b   1.000
_cell.length_c   1.000
_cell.angle_alpha   90.00
_cell.angle_beta   90.00
_cell.angle_gamma   90.00
#
_symmetry.space_group_name_H-M   'P 1'
#
loop_
_entity.id
_entity.type
_entity.pdbx_description
1 polymer ?
#
loop_
_entity_poly.entity_id
_entity_poly.type
_entity_poly.pdbx_seq_one_letter_code
_entity_poly.pdbx_strand_id
1 'polypeptide(L)' 'MAYSLDFRRKVLSVRKKEGLTIAEVAARFDIGVASVT' A
#
# COMPACT_ATOMS: atom_id res chain seq x y z
N MET A 1 0.25 4.12 -14.91
CA MET A 1 -0.65 5.02 -14.16
C MET A 1 -0.12 5.15 -12.75
N ALA A 2 0.00 6.38 -12.22
CA ALA A 2 0.42 6.60 -10.84
C ALA A 2 -0.81 6.78 -9.96
N TYR A 3 -0.90 6.03 -8.87
CA TYR A 3 -1.91 6.28 -7.85
C TYR A 3 -1.70 7.67 -7.23
N SER A 4 -2.77 8.31 -6.79
CA SER A 4 -2.68 9.61 -6.13
C SER A 4 -1.86 9.53 -4.85
N LEU A 5 -1.32 10.67 -4.44
CA LEU A 5 -0.50 10.78 -3.23
C LEU A 5 -1.30 10.42 -1.97
N ASP A 6 -2.60 10.74 -1.95
CA ASP A 6 -3.54 10.36 -0.89
C ASP A 6 -3.76 8.86 -0.80
N PHE A 7 -3.85 8.17 -1.94
CA PHE A 7 -3.94 6.71 -1.96
C PHE A 7 -2.69 6.08 -1.35
N ARG A 8 -1.50 6.54 -1.73
CA ARG A 8 -0.24 6.04 -1.14
C ARG A 8 -0.17 6.29 0.36
N ARG A 9 -0.60 7.46 0.84
CA ARG A 9 -0.70 7.78 2.28
C ARG A 9 -1.65 6.82 3.01
N LYS A 10 -2.82 6.51 2.44
CA LYS A 10 -3.77 5.57 3.01
C LYS A 10 -3.20 4.16 3.11
N VAL A 11 -2.58 3.66 2.04
CA VAL A 11 -1.93 2.35 1.98
C VAL A 11 -0.84 2.22 3.06
N LEU A 12 0.01 3.24 3.21
CA LEU A 12 1.06 3.25 4.24
C LEU A 12 0.50 3.32 5.66
N SER A 13 -0.57 4.08 5.89
CA SER A 13 -1.25 4.14 7.19
C SER A 13 -1.85 2.79 7.58
N VAL A 14 -2.47 2.08 6.64
CA VAL A 14 -3.02 0.72 6.86
C VAL A 14 -1.90 -0.27 7.13
N ARG A 15 -0.80 -0.23 6.36
CA ARG A 15 0.39 -1.05 6.60
C ARG A 15 0.91 -0.92 8.03
N LYS A 16 1.08 0.33 8.50
CA LYS A 16 1.58 0.62 9.85
C LYS A 16 0.59 0.19 10.94
N LYS A 17 -0.70 0.43 10.73
CA LYS A 17 -1.75 0.11 11.71
C LYS A 17 -1.92 -1.40 11.92
N GLU A 18 -1.80 -2.16 10.84
CA GLU A 18 -2.06 -3.60 10.86
C GLU A 18 -0.78 -4.46 10.89
N GLY A 19 0.40 -3.84 10.83
CA GLY A 19 1.67 -4.56 10.86
C GLY A 19 1.92 -5.44 9.63
N LEU A 20 1.23 -5.14 8.52
CA LEU A 20 1.26 -5.95 7.30
C LEU A 20 2.59 -5.82 6.57
N THR A 21 3.01 -6.90 5.93
CA THR A 21 4.14 -6.89 4.99
C THR A 21 3.77 -6.16 3.70
N ILE A 22 4.79 -5.76 2.92
CA ILE A 22 4.60 -5.07 1.64
C ILE A 22 3.76 -5.93 0.67
N ALA A 23 3.97 -7.25 0.67
CA ALA A 23 3.24 -8.19 -0.17
C ALA A 23 1.76 -8.33 0.24
N GLU A 24 1.47 -8.39 1.54
CA GLU A 24 0.08 -8.48 2.02
C GLU A 24 -0.71 -7.20 1.74
N VAL A 25 -0.08 -6.04 1.89
CA VAL A 25 -0.68 -4.76 1.53
C VAL A 25 -0.90 -4.68 0.02
N ALA A 26 0.07 -5.09 -0.79
CA ALA A 26 -0.05 -5.13 -2.24
C ALA A 26 -1.22 -6.02 -2.69
N ALA A 27 -1.35 -7.23 -2.12
CA ALA A 27 -2.45 -8.14 -2.42
C ALA A 27 -3.81 -7.59 -1.97
N ARG A 28 -3.88 -6.94 -0.81
CA ARG A 28 -5.14 -6.39 -0.28
C ARG A 28 -5.68 -5.21 -1.09
N PHE A 29 -4.79 -4.38 -1.62
CA PHE A 29 -5.16 -3.21 -2.43
C PHE A 29 -5.11 -3.49 -3.93
N ASP A 30 -4.77 -4.71 -4.33
CA ASP A 30 -4.55 -5.15 -5.72
C ASP A 30 -3.63 -4.18 -6.48
N ILE A 31 -2.50 -3.86 -5.84
CA ILE A 31 -1.49 -2.95 -6.37
C ILE A 31 -0.13 -3.64 -6.50
N GLY A 32 0.69 -3.16 -7.42
CA GLY A 32 2.07 -3.63 -7.52
C GLY A 32 2.88 -3.30 -6.26
N VAL A 33 3.76 -4.22 -5.85
CA VAL A 33 4.69 -4.05 -4.71
C VAL A 33 5.48 -2.73 -4.80
N ALA A 34 5.87 -2.34 -6.02
CA ALA A 34 6.56 -1.07 -6.30
C ALA A 34 5.76 0.18 -5.93
N SER A 35 4.44 0.08 -5.76
CA SER A 35 3.58 1.19 -5.32
C SER A 35 3.58 1.35 -3.79
N VAL A 36 4.08 0.36 -3.05
CA VAL A 36 4.14 0.31 -1.58
C VAL A 36 5.55 0.62 -1.04
N THR A 37 6.59 0.41 -1.87
CA THR A 37 7.99 0.82 -1.65
C THR A 37 8.13 2.32 -1.86
#